data_AF-A0AAT9FIK1-F1
#
_entry.id   AF-A0AAT9FIK1-F1
#
_cell.length_a   1.000
_cell.length_b   1.000
_cell.length_c   1.000
_cell.angle_alpha   90.00
_cell.angle_beta   90.00
_cell.angle_gamma   90.00
#
_symmetry.space_group_name_H-M   'P 1'
#
loop_
_entity.id
_entity.type
_entity.pdbx_description
1 polymer ?
#
loop_
_entity_poly.entity_id
_entity_poly.type
_entity_poly.pdbx_seq_one_letter_code
_entity_poly.pdbx_strand_id
1 'polypeptide(L)'
;MKKHLTILAALFLCLSCSSISASVSNYIGKVGKSELRASLTYYRNGTVKGSYTSMRTGKRYLLQGNNFQEGRLSLKEYTYNPRKDGWYPTAQVYLYKQRNKGRIVWSGTMKNYDGRNVHMYLVKR
;
A
#
# COMPACT_ATOMS: atom_id res chain seq x y z
N MET A 1 -5.58 -67.85 0.42
CA MET A 1 -5.25 -67.12 -0.84
C MET A 1 -5.02 -65.65 -0.49
N LYS A 2 -3.77 -65.19 -0.55
CA LYS A 2 -3.32 -63.85 -0.14
C LYS A 2 -3.77 -62.82 -1.19
N LYS A 3 -4.49 -61.77 -0.81
CA LYS A 3 -4.80 -60.64 -1.69
C LYS A 3 -3.73 -59.57 -1.49
N HIS A 4 -2.94 -59.33 -2.54
CA HIS A 4 -1.92 -58.29 -2.59
C HIS A 4 -2.57 -56.90 -2.53
N LEU A 5 -2.10 -56.07 -1.59
CA LEU A 5 -2.47 -54.67 -1.44
C LEU A 5 -1.43 -53.83 -2.21
N THR A 6 -1.81 -53.29 -3.37
CA THR A 6 -0.96 -52.37 -4.12
C THR A 6 -1.17 -50.96 -3.56
N ILE A 7 -0.16 -50.43 -2.87
CA ILE A 7 -0.16 -49.05 -2.35
C ILE A 7 0.28 -48.13 -3.50
N LEU A 8 -0.62 -47.27 -3.98
CA LEU A 8 -0.26 -46.13 -4.84
C LEU A 8 0.40 -45.05 -3.96
N ALA A 9 1.68 -44.77 -4.20
CA ALA A 9 2.33 -43.59 -3.64
C ALA A 9 1.92 -42.36 -4.45
N ALA A 10 1.12 -41.48 -3.86
CA ALA A 10 0.81 -40.16 -4.42
C ALA A 10 2.02 -39.23 -4.19
N LEU A 11 2.69 -38.84 -5.28
CA LEU A 11 3.77 -37.87 -5.26
C LEU A 11 3.16 -36.46 -5.04
N PHE A 12 3.18 -35.98 -3.80
CA PHE A 12 2.79 -34.60 -3.48
C PHE A 12 3.88 -33.63 -3.97
N LEU A 13 3.67 -33.03 -5.14
CA LEU A 13 4.47 -31.88 -5.57
C LEU A 13 4.03 -30.66 -4.74
N CYS A 14 4.73 -30.40 -3.65
CA CYS A 14 4.52 -29.20 -2.85
C CYS A 14 5.01 -27.99 -3.66
N LEU A 15 4.10 -27.27 -4.32
CA LEU A 15 4.40 -25.93 -4.83
C LEU A 15 4.66 -25.04 -3.61
N SER A 16 5.93 -24.80 -3.30
CA SER A 16 6.32 -23.79 -2.34
C SER A 16 5.86 -22.43 -2.86
N CYS A 17 4.75 -21.95 -2.32
CA CYS A 17 4.33 -20.56 -2.50
C CYS A 17 5.44 -19.71 -1.88
N SER A 18 6.32 -19.16 -2.72
CA SER A 18 7.34 -18.23 -2.28
C SER A 18 6.62 -17.02 -1.71
N SER A 19 6.54 -16.93 -0.38
CA SER A 19 6.00 -15.78 0.32
C SER A 19 6.73 -14.55 -0.18
N ILE A 20 6.05 -13.69 -0.95
CA ILE A 20 6.65 -12.42 -1.36
C ILE A 20 6.94 -11.66 -0.07
N SER A 21 8.22 -11.57 0.29
CA SER A 21 8.66 -10.83 1.47
C SER A 21 8.10 -9.41 1.37
N ALA A 22 7.30 -9.06 2.36
CA ALA A 22 6.59 -7.81 2.44
C ALA A 22 6.85 -7.18 3.80
N SER A 23 7.20 -5.90 3.83
CA SER A 23 7.34 -5.15 5.06
C SER A 23 6.17 -4.18 5.20
N VAL A 24 5.52 -4.18 6.37
CA VAL A 24 4.43 -3.24 6.69
C VAL A 24 5.00 -2.10 7.51
N SER A 25 4.63 -0.87 7.17
CA SER A 25 4.94 0.31 7.97
C SER A 25 3.68 1.15 8.17
N ASN A 26 3.51 1.64 9.40
CA ASN A 26 2.40 2.50 9.77
C ASN A 26 2.88 3.95 9.90
N TYR A 27 2.00 4.88 9.55
CA TYR A 27 2.30 6.29 9.48
C TYR A 27 1.16 7.13 10.05
N ILE A 28 1.53 8.30 10.56
CA ILE A 28 0.62 9.42 10.83
C ILE A 28 1.05 10.61 9.98
N GLY A 29 0.14 11.53 9.69
CA GLY A 29 0.52 12.71 8.92
C GLY A 29 -0.65 13.56 8.50
N LYS A 30 -0.48 14.30 7.39
CA LYS A 30 -1.55 15.13 6.82
C LYS A 30 -1.63 14.98 5.31
N VAL A 31 -2.84 15.19 4.80
CA VAL A 31 -3.16 15.45 3.39
C VAL A 31 -3.95 16.76 3.34
N GLY A 32 -3.34 17.79 2.77
CA GLY A 32 -3.78 19.18 2.93
C GLY A 32 -3.96 19.54 4.41
N LYS A 33 -5.16 19.96 4.79
CA LYS A 33 -5.51 20.31 6.17
C LYS A 33 -5.98 19.12 7.02
N SER A 34 -6.20 17.94 6.43
CA SER A 34 -6.70 16.77 7.16
C SER A 34 -5.55 15.96 7.73
N GLU A 35 -5.62 15.63 9.02
CA GLU A 35 -4.81 14.56 9.57
C GLU A 35 -5.22 13.20 8.98
N LEU A 36 -4.28 12.26 8.98
CA LEU A 36 -4.49 10.89 8.52
C LEU A 36 -3.69 9.86 9.32
N ARG A 37 -4.14 8.61 9.24
CA ARG A 37 -3.39 7.41 9.59
C ARG A 37 -3.25 6.55 8.35
N ALA A 38 -2.04 6.08 8.05
CA ALA A 38 -1.78 5.25 6.88
C ALA A 38 -1.03 3.97 7.23
N SER A 39 -1.23 2.93 6.42
CA SER A 39 -0.43 1.70 6.45
C SER A 39 -0.01 1.38 5.02
N LEU A 40 1.29 1.14 4.83
CA LEU A 40 1.89 0.79 3.55
C LEU A 40 2.64 -0.53 3.66
N THR A 41 2.33 -1.45 2.77
CA THR A 41 3.03 -2.72 2.55
C THR A 41 3.97 -2.55 1.36
N TYR A 42 5.26 -2.72 1.61
CA TYR A 42 6.32 -2.67 0.61
C TYR A 42 6.74 -4.08 0.24
N TYR A 43 6.61 -4.42 -1.03
CA TYR A 43 7.00 -5.73 -1.57
C TYR A 43 8.42 -5.66 -2.15
N ARG A 44 9.13 -6.81 -2.16
CA ARG A 44 10.51 -6.90 -2.69
C ARG A 44 10.65 -6.45 -4.14
N ASN A 45 9.61 -6.62 -4.96
CA ASN A 45 9.60 -6.17 -6.34
C ASN A 45 9.41 -4.65 -6.50
N GLY A 46 9.37 -3.89 -5.41
CA GLY A 46 9.15 -2.44 -5.40
C GLY A 46 7.69 -2.00 -5.48
N THR A 47 6.74 -2.94 -5.60
CA THR A 47 5.31 -2.62 -5.46
C THR A 47 5.03 -2.11 -4.05
N VAL A 48 4.14 -1.14 -3.95
CA VAL A 48 3.61 -0.65 -2.68
C VAL A 48 2.10 -0.68 -2.74
N LYS A 49 1.47 -1.29 -1.73
CA LYS A 49 0.02 -1.24 -1.52
C LYS A 49 -0.27 -0.72 -0.13
N GLY A 50 -1.39 -0.07 0.06
CA GLY A 50 -1.77 0.40 1.38
C GLY A 50 -3.10 1.11 1.40
N SER A 51 -3.34 1.79 2.51
CA SER A 51 -4.50 2.67 2.64
C SER A 51 -4.23 3.76 3.68
N TYR A 52 -4.98 4.85 3.61
CA TYR A 52 -5.04 5.82 4.68
C TYR A 52 -6.49 6.18 5.02
N THR A 53 -6.70 6.60 6.27
CA THR A 53 -7.99 7.12 6.74
C THR A 53 -7.83 8.60 7.05
N SER A 54 -8.68 9.45 6.49
CA SER A 54 -8.77 10.86 6.83
C SER A 54 -9.43 11.01 8.19
N MET A 55 -8.73 11.59 9.17
CA MET A 55 -9.28 11.81 10.51
C MET A 55 -10.40 12.87 10.53
N ARG A 56 -10.46 13.73 9.49
CA ARG A 56 -11.53 14.74 9.34
C ARG A 56 -12.85 14.14 8.85
N THR A 57 -12.79 13.14 7.96
CA THR A 57 -13.99 12.62 7.26
C THR A 57 -14.32 11.17 7.61
N GLY A 58 -13.43 10.46 8.29
CA GLY A 58 -13.52 9.02 8.53
C GLY A 58 -13.34 8.15 7.27
N LYS A 59 -13.26 8.75 6.09
CA LYS A 59 -13.15 8.02 4.81
C LYS A 59 -11.79 7.34 4.69
N ARG A 60 -11.81 6.09 4.21
CA ARG A 60 -10.64 5.30 3.87
C ARG A 60 -10.39 5.36 2.36
N TYR A 61 -9.11 5.49 2.00
CA TYR A 61 -8.62 5.57 0.63
C TYR A 61 -7.59 4.46 0.42
N LEU A 62 -7.62 3.79 -0.74
CA LEU A 62 -6.58 2.81 -1.09
C LEU A 62 -5.41 3.51 -1.78
N LEU A 63 -4.22 2.97 -1.58
CA LEU A 63 -2.99 3.43 -2.20
C LEU A 63 -2.35 2.26 -2.93
N GLN A 64 -1.97 2.47 -4.19
CA GLN A 64 -1.25 1.48 -4.98
C GLN A 64 -0.19 2.16 -5.84
N GLY A 65 1.02 1.61 -5.89
CA GLY A 65 2.07 2.15 -6.71
C GLY A 65 3.40 1.47 -6.46
N ASN A 66 4.47 2.25 -6.43
CA ASN A 66 5.82 1.71 -6.34
C ASN A 66 6.79 2.61 -5.56
N ASN A 67 7.90 1.98 -5.17
CA ASN A 67 9.09 2.58 -4.58
C ASN A 67 10.35 1.97 -5.25
N PHE A 68 10.39 1.97 -6.58
CA PHE A 68 11.50 1.35 -7.35
C PHE A 68 12.83 2.08 -7.16
N GLN A 69 12.78 3.40 -7.03
CA GLN A 69 13.94 4.22 -6.68
C GLN A 69 13.89 4.47 -5.19
N GLU A 70 14.96 4.12 -4.46
CA GLU A 70 14.99 4.38 -3.03
C GLU A 70 14.71 5.87 -2.77
N GLY A 71 13.79 6.10 -1.84
CA GLY A 71 13.43 7.45 -1.42
C GLY A 71 12.43 8.16 -2.31
N ARG A 72 11.84 7.48 -3.30
CA ARG A 72 10.74 8.01 -4.12
C ARG A 72 9.54 7.08 -4.08
N LEU A 73 8.45 7.59 -3.52
CA LEU A 73 7.18 6.88 -3.45
C LEU A 73 6.21 7.50 -4.46
N SER A 74 5.79 6.71 -5.45
CA SER A 74 4.82 7.10 -6.46
C SER A 74 3.58 6.23 -6.33
N LEU A 75 2.45 6.81 -5.93
CA LEU A 75 1.20 6.09 -5.67
C LEU A 75 0.04 6.69 -6.46
N LYS A 76 -0.98 5.86 -6.68
CA LYS A 76 -2.31 6.27 -7.08
C LYS A 76 -3.25 6.03 -5.91
N GLU A 77 -4.06 7.05 -5.62
CA GLU A 77 -5.12 6.96 -4.62
C GLU A 77 -6.41 6.50 -5.29
N TYR A 78 -7.17 5.67 -4.57
CA TYR A 78 -8.51 5.27 -4.97
C TYR A 78 -9.52 5.57 -3.87
N THR A 79 -10.68 6.07 -4.28
CA THR A 79 -11.85 6.31 -3.43
C THR A 79 -12.96 5.32 -3.81
N TYR A 80 -13.64 4.76 -2.80
CA TYR A 80 -14.79 3.90 -3.03
C TYR A 80 -16.01 4.72 -3.46
N ASN A 81 -16.67 4.30 -4.53
CA ASN A 81 -17.92 4.87 -5.01
C ASN A 81 -19.05 3.85 -4.80
N PRO A 82 -19.97 4.09 -3.86
CA PRO A 82 -21.06 3.15 -3.55
C PRO A 82 -22.09 3.03 -4.69
N ARG A 83 -22.21 4.05 -5.57
CA ARG A 83 -23.17 4.01 -6.68
C ARG A 83 -22.76 3.05 -7.80
N LYS A 84 -21.47 2.72 -7.87
CA LYS A 84 -20.90 1.84 -8.90
C LYS A 84 -20.19 0.63 -8.31
N ASP A 85 -20.35 0.42 -7.00
CA ASP A 85 -19.70 -0.62 -6.19
C ASP A 85 -18.23 -0.87 -6.57
N GLY A 86 -17.39 0.16 -6.44
CA GLY A 86 -16.02 0.05 -6.91
C GLY A 86 -15.07 1.13 -6.43
N TRP A 87 -13.78 0.87 -6.61
CA TRP A 87 -12.68 1.79 -6.29
C TRP A 87 -12.23 2.53 -7.53
N TYR A 88 -12.26 3.86 -7.47
CA TYR A 88 -11.94 4.73 -8.60
C TYR A 88 -10.71 5.56 -8.30
N PRO A 89 -9.77 5.68 -9.25
CA PRO A 89 -8.58 6.48 -9.03
C PRO A 89 -8.95 7.96 -8.93
N THR A 90 -8.49 8.62 -7.88
CA THR A 90 -8.84 10.03 -7.57
C THR A 90 -7.64 10.96 -7.53
N ALA A 91 -6.43 10.43 -7.32
CA ALA A 91 -5.22 11.25 -7.28
C ALA A 91 -3.96 10.47 -7.64
N GLN A 92 -2.93 11.21 -8.04
CA GLN A 92 -1.53 10.75 -8.06
C GLN A 92 -0.78 11.37 -6.87
N VAL A 93 0.00 10.56 -6.16
CA VAL A 93 0.76 10.97 -4.97
C VAL A 93 2.24 10.74 -5.22
N TYR A 94 3.03 11.80 -5.08
CA TYR A 94 4.48 11.79 -5.24
C TYR A 94 5.12 12.26 -3.95
N LEU A 95 5.77 11.34 -3.22
CA LEU A 95 6.45 11.65 -1.96
C LEU A 95 7.94 11.30 -2.03
N TYR A 96 8.73 12.08 -1.32
CA TYR A 96 10.17 11.91 -1.18
C TYR A 96 10.52 11.59 0.26
N LYS A 97 11.43 10.63 0.46
CA LYS A 97 11.92 10.21 1.77
C LYS A 97 12.83 11.29 2.33
N GLN A 98 12.59 11.62 3.59
CA GLN A 98 13.34 12.57 4.39
C GLN A 98 13.62 11.93 5.76
N ARG A 99 14.61 12.46 6.47
CA ARG A 99 14.84 12.18 7.89
C ARG A 99 14.57 13.45 8.69
N ASN A 100 13.74 13.33 9.71
CA ASN A 100 13.49 14.42 10.65
C ASN A 100 13.58 13.88 12.08
N LYS A 101 14.55 14.39 12.87
CA LYS A 101 14.81 13.93 14.26
C LYS A 101 14.89 12.40 14.37
N GLY A 102 15.64 11.77 13.45
CA GLY A 102 15.82 10.31 13.41
C GLY A 102 14.64 9.51 12.83
N ARG A 103 13.48 10.14 12.57
CA ARG A 103 12.30 9.46 12.00
C ARG A 103 12.27 9.57 10.48
N ILE A 104 11.77 8.51 9.83
CA ILE A 104 11.47 8.52 8.41
C ILE A 104 10.21 9.35 8.17
N VAL A 105 10.33 10.35 7.30
CA VAL A 105 9.23 11.16 6.82
C VAL A 105 9.13 11.00 5.31
N TRP A 106 7.94 10.77 4.78
CA TRP A 106 7.64 10.95 3.37
C TRP A 106 6.96 12.30 3.21
N SER A 107 7.38 13.12 2.25
CA SER A 107 6.81 14.45 2.04
C SER A 107 6.71 14.78 0.56
N GLY A 108 5.62 15.42 0.13
CA GLY A 108 5.45 15.77 -1.27
C GLY A 108 4.04 16.23 -1.60
N THR A 109 3.56 15.87 -2.80
CA THR A 109 2.32 16.40 -3.37
C THR A 109 1.39 15.28 -3.80
N MET A 110 0.11 15.46 -3.49
CA MET A 110 -1.00 14.73 -4.07
C MET A 110 -1.69 15.63 -5.10
N LYS A 111 -1.69 15.18 -6.36
CA LYS A 111 -2.37 15.80 -7.49
C LYS A 111 -3.72 15.11 -7.70
N ASN A 112 -4.80 15.75 -7.26
CA ASN A 112 -6.16 15.24 -7.42
C ASN A 112 -6.60 15.42 -8.88
N TYR A 113 -7.38 14.48 -9.39
CA TYR A 113 -7.90 14.53 -10.76
C TYR A 113 -8.95 15.62 -10.98
N ASP A 114 -9.43 16.26 -9.90
CA ASP A 114 -10.23 17.48 -9.95
C ASP A 114 -9.39 18.76 -10.09
N GLY A 115 -8.07 18.63 -10.30
CA GLY A 115 -7.14 19.74 -10.51
C GLY A 115 -6.48 20.28 -9.25
N ARG A 116 -6.90 19.84 -8.05
CA ARG A 116 -6.31 20.32 -6.80
C ARG A 116 -4.98 19.65 -6.49
N ASN A 117 -3.95 20.44 -6.22
CA ASN A 117 -2.69 19.96 -5.66
C ASN A 117 -2.69 20.21 -4.15
N VAL A 118 -2.49 19.16 -3.36
CA VAL A 118 -2.42 19.27 -1.90
C VAL A 118 -1.11 18.69 -1.40
N HIS A 119 -0.52 19.35 -0.42
CA HIS A 119 0.66 18.82 0.26
C HIS A 119 0.30 17.58 1.07
N MET A 120 1.15 16.57 1.06
CA MET A 120 1.01 15.38 1.86
C MET A 120 2.33 15.04 2.53
N TYR A 121 2.27 14.68 3.81
CA TYR A 121 3.41 14.11 4.51
C TYR A 121 2.99 12.95 5.42
N LEU A 122 3.89 11.98 5.60
CA LEU A 122 3.72 10.78 6.41
C LEU A 122 4.95 10.61 7.31
N VAL A 123 4.76 10.57 8.62
CA VAL A 123 5.80 10.27 9.61
C VAL A 123 5.62 8.82 10.04
N LYS A 124 6.69 8.02 9.89
CA LYS A 124 6.68 6.61 10.31
C LYS A 124 6.48 6.53 11.83
N ARG A 125 5.55 5.67 12.27
CA ARG A 125 5.34 5.31 13.67
C ARG A 125 6.30 4.22 14.11
#